data_AF-A0A8T5MT18-F1
#
_entry.id   AF-A0A8T5MT18-F1
#
_cell.length_a   1.000
_cell.length_b   1.000
_cell.length_c   1.000
_cell.angle_alpha   90.00
_cell.angle_beta   90.00
_cell.angle_gamma   90.00
#
_symmetry.space_group_name_H-M   'P 1'
#
loop_
_entity.id
_entity.type
_entity.pdbx_description
1 polymer ?
#
loop_
_entity_poly.entity_id
_entity_poly.type
_entity_poly.pdbx_seq_one_letter_code
_entity_poly.pdbx_strand_id
1 'polypeptide(L)' 'MFRQRCLILCTCDGAFFKGKIVAVVGSGDEAAGEALLLADLASRVILISNEKELEIAEIVRKRLVER' A
#
# COMPACT_ATOMS: atom_id res chain seq x y z
N MET A 1 4.22 -4.16 21.45
CA MET A 1 2.96 -3.45 21.17
C MET A 1 3.01 -2.88 19.75
N PHE A 2 2.86 -3.72 18.74
CA PHE A 2 2.69 -3.40 17.32
C PHE A 2 1.62 -4.38 16.82
N ARG A 3 0.35 -4.07 17.06
CA ARG A 3 -0.72 -5.07 17.21
C ARG A 3 -1.48 -5.39 15.92
N GLN A 4 -1.04 -4.96 14.73
CA GLN A 4 -1.64 -5.35 13.45
C GLN A 4 -0.58 -5.28 12.35
N ARG A 5 0.06 -6.42 12.06
CA ARG A 5 1.10 -6.55 11.03
C ARG A 5 0.50 -7.37 9.89
N CYS A 6 -0.29 -6.73 9.05
CA CYS A 6 -0.75 -7.35 7.81
C CYS A 6 0.39 -7.20 6.79
N LEU A 7 1.29 -8.19 6.77
CA LEU A 7 2.08 -8.51 5.59
C LEU A 7 1.17 -9.39 4.73
N ILE A 8 0.28 -8.70 4.02
CA ILE A 8 -0.54 -9.12 2.88
C ILE A 8 -0.82 -10.62 2.74
N LEU A 9 -1.99 -11.03 3.22
CA LEU A 9 -3.08 -11.49 2.35
C LEU A 9 -4.33 -11.67 3.20
N CYS A 10 -5.18 -10.64 3.19
CA CYS A 10 -6.62 -10.84 3.25
C CYS A 10 -7.25 -9.52 2.80
N THR A 11 -7.64 -9.45 1.54
CA THR A 11 -8.69 -8.55 1.05
C THR A 11 -9.95 -8.59 1.96
N CYS A 12 -10.04 -9.62 2.80
CA CYS A 12 -10.98 -9.85 3.89
C CYS A 12 -11.02 -8.73 4.97
N ASP A 13 -9.92 -7.99 5.20
CA ASP A 13 -9.87 -6.93 6.23
C ASP A 13 -9.93 -5.50 5.66
N GLY A 14 -10.13 -5.34 4.34
CA GLY A 14 -10.13 -4.03 3.68
C GLY A 14 -11.10 -3.01 4.29
N ALA A 15 -12.24 -3.48 4.81
CA ALA A 15 -13.22 -2.63 5.50
C ALA A 15 -12.72 -2.05 6.83
N PHE A 16 -11.79 -2.70 7.53
CA PHE A 16 -11.27 -2.25 8.83
C PHE A 16 -10.29 -1.08 8.74
N PHE A 17 -9.78 -0.82 7.53
CA PHE A 17 -8.83 0.26 7.24
C PHE A 17 -9.51 1.54 6.75
N LYS A 18 -10.83 1.54 6.59
CA LYS A 18 -11.60 2.71 6.17
C LYS A 18 -11.37 3.89 7.12
N GLY A 19 -10.87 5.00 6.58
CA GLY A 19 -10.57 6.22 7.35
C GLY A 19 -9.35 6.13 8.28
N LYS A 20 -8.55 5.06 8.21
CA LYS A 20 -7.29 4.93 8.97
C LYS A 20 -6.09 5.25 8.09
N ILE A 21 -4.95 5.47 8.74
CA ILE A 21 -3.64 5.54 8.08
C ILE A 21 -3.10 4.11 7.99
N VAL A 22 -2.74 3.68 6.78
CA VAL A 22 -2.18 2.35 6.52
C VAL A 22 -0.80 2.47 5.90
N ALA A 23 0.06 1.50 6.20
CA ALA A 23 1.37 1.39 5.59
C ALA A 23 1.46 0.05 4.86
N VAL A 24 1.88 0.10 3.60
CA VAL A 24 2.19 -1.07 2.78
C VAL A 24 3.70 -1.18 2.71
N VAL A 25 4.25 -2.37 2.97
CA VAL A 25 5.69 -2.59 2.96
C VAL A 25 6.02 -3.50 1.77
N GLY A 26 6.79 -2.99 0.81
CA GLY A 26 7.18 -3.73 -0.38
C GLY A 26 7.72 -2.83 -1.49
N SER A 27 8.51 -3.40 -2.39
CA SER A 27 9.22 -2.70 -3.47
C SER A 27 8.74 -3.07 -4.88
N GLY A 28 7.86 -4.08 -5.01
CA GLY A 28 7.37 -4.59 -6.30
C GLY A 28 5.99 -4.08 -6.71
N ASP A 29 5.59 -4.39 -7.95
CA ASP A 29 4.30 -3.98 -8.54
C ASP A 29 3.09 -4.46 -7.72
N GLU A 30 3.21 -5.61 -7.07
CA GLU A 30 2.17 -6.16 -6.18
C GLU A 30 1.91 -5.23 -4.98
N ALA A 31 2.96 -4.74 -4.32
CA ALA A 31 2.84 -3.83 -3.19
C ALA A 31 2.25 -2.47 -3.62
N ALA A 32 2.62 -2.00 -4.81
CA ALA A 32 2.04 -0.79 -5.38
C ALA A 32 0.56 -0.97 -5.75
N GLY A 33 0.18 -2.14 -6.28
CA GLY A 33 -1.20 -2.49 -6.59
C GLY A 33 -2.09 -2.51 -5.34
N GLU A 34 -1.60 -3.11 -4.26
CA GLU A 34 -2.32 -3.12 -2.98
C GLU A 34 -2.37 -1.74 -2.32
N ALA A 35 -1.32 -0.94 -2.44
CA ALA A 35 -1.33 0.44 -1.97
C ALA A 35 -2.38 1.30 -2.70
N LEU A 36 -2.50 1.14 -4.02
CA LEU A 36 -3.53 1.81 -4.82
C LEU A 36 -4.94 1.34 -4.44
N LEU A 37 -5.14 0.04 -4.23
CA LEU A 37 -6.43 -0.50 -3.80
C LEU A 37 -6.83 0.05 -2.42
N LEU A 38 -5.89 0.13 -1.48
CA LEU A 38 -6.12 0.68 -0.16
C LEU A 38 -6.31 2.20 -0.19
N ALA A 39 -5.80 2.92 -1.19
CA ALA A 39 -5.93 4.36 -1.30
C ALA A 39 -7.38 4.82 -1.52
N ASP A 40 -8.23 3.97 -2.11
CA ASP A 40 -9.67 4.25 -2.25
C ASP A 40 -10.46 4.06 -0.93
N LEU A 41 -9.90 3.36 0.06
CA LEU A 41 -10.57 3.02 1.31
C LEU A 41 -10.01 3.79 2.51
N ALA A 42 -8.67 3.88 2.60
CA ALA A 42 -7.94 4.48 3.70
C ALA A 42 -7.87 6.01 3.57
N SER A 43 -7.63 6.70 4.68
CA SER A 43 -7.42 8.17 4.63
C SER A 43 -6.05 8.53 4.10
N ARG A 44 -5.05 7.65 4.30
CA ARG A 44 -3.68 7.85 3.85
C ARG A 44 -2.99 6.50 3.75
N VAL A 45 -2.29 6.27 2.65
CA VAL A 45 -1.49 5.08 2.41
C VAL A 45 -0.02 5.49 2.35
N ILE A 46 0.84 4.74 3.03
CA ILE A 46 2.28 4.95 3.02
C ILE A 46 2.93 3.70 2.44
N LEU A 47 3.51 3.80 1.24
CA LEU A 47 4.32 2.73 0.68
C LEU A 47 5.75 2.85 1.20
N ILE A 48 6.24 1.81 1.87
CA ILE A 48 7.57 1.74 2.48
C ILE A 48 8.36 0.65 1.75
N SER A 49 9.44 1.04 1.09
CA SER A 49 10.44 0.12 0.55
C SER A 49 11.73 0.19 1.37
N ASN A 50 12.42 -0.94 1.50
CA ASN A 50 13.80 -0.99 1.98
C ASN A 50 14.81 -0.64 0.86
N GLU A 51 14.39 -0.80 -0.39
CA GLU A 51 15.15 -0.46 -1.58
C GLU A 51 15.06 1.06 -1.83
N LYS A 52 16.16 1.63 -2.35
CA LYS A 52 16.24 3.06 -2.72
C LYS A 52 15.35 3.41 -3.90
N GLU A 53 15.06 2.41 -4.74
CA GLU A 53 14.25 2.53 -5.94
C GLU A 53 13.14 1.47 -5.89
N LEU A 54 11.93 1.85 -6.30
CA LEU A 54 10.80 0.93 -6.43
C LEU A 54 10.92 0.23 -7.79
N GLU A 55 10.98 -1.11 -7.79
CA GLU A 55 10.93 -1.92 -9.00
C GLU A 55 9.46 -2.11 -9.40
N ILE A 56 8.89 -1.05 -9.96
CA ILE A 56 7.48 -1.00 -10.38
C ILE A 56 7.37 -0.44 -11.79
N ALA A 57 6.35 -0.91 -12.52
CA ALA A 57 6.04 -0.42 -13.85
C ALA A 57 5.78 1.10 -13.82
N GLU A 58 6.29 1.82 -14.83
CA GLU A 58 6.20 3.29 -14.88
C GLU A 58 4.75 3.81 -14.78
N ILE A 59 3.80 3.06 -15.35
CA ILE A 59 2.37 3.39 -15.27
C ILE A 59 1.83 3.31 -13.83
N VAL A 60 2.29 2.34 -13.04
CA VAL A 60 1.89 2.18 -11.64
C VAL A 60 2.53 3.27 -10.79
N ARG A 61 3.80 3.60 -11.07
CA ARG A 61 4.51 4.72 -10.44
C ARG A 61 3.80 6.05 -10.65
N LYS A 62 3.36 6.35 -11.88
CA LYS A 62 2.60 7.57 -12.18
C LYS A 62 1.30 7.64 -11.36
N ARG A 63 0.55 6.54 -11.31
CA ARG A 63 -0.69 6.44 -10.51
C ARG A 63 -0.47 6.64 -9.01
N LEU A 64 0.68 6.21 -8.47
CA LEU A 64 1.05 6.44 -7.07
C LEU A 64 1.44 7.89 -6.77
N VAL A 65 2.01 8.62 -7.73
CA VAL A 65 2.45 10.02 -7.56
C VAL A 65 1.30 11.00 -7.81
N GLU A 66 0.35 10.66 -8.66
CA GLU A 66 -0.82 11.51 -8.98
C GLU A 66 -1.89 11.57 -7.88
N ARG A 67 -1.81 10.69 -6.86
CA ARG A 67 -2.79 10.55 -5.77
C ARG A 67 -2.24 11.06 -4.45
#